data_AF-A0A4Q4VZ36-F1
#
_entry.id   AF-A0A4Q4VZ36-F1
#
_cell.length_a   1.000
_cell.length_b   1.000
_cell.length_c   1.000
_cell.angle_alpha   90.00
_cell.angle_beta   90.00
_cell.angle_gamma   90.00
#
_symmetry.space_group_name_H-M   'P 1'
#
loop_
_entity.id
_entity.type
_entity.pdbx_description
1 polymer ?
#
loop_
_entity_poly.entity_id
_entity_poly.type
_entity_poly.pdbx_seq_one_letter_code
_entity_poly.pdbx_strand_id
1 'polypeptide(L)'
;MGRWGLRLFEGDKDCDIACDLESTFEGDDEEKNLEFFDLVVFRDDGEEIVGEMRDRLDSGLCDELFDIYRAREKEYGGEYRVVILGALVMRTGARIRPSDLGHLRDLVSGTTCHRGYALPMFDNGFRGPGRAQFLAALDHYRPGVPRAYGPPSCFHCGKMKVDTGREPLECPRCKLAFYCDVAGLSGKIVLEGNADVALRSGLPEGGSGAPRA
;
A
#
# COMPACT_ATOMS: atom_id res chain seq x y z
N MET A 1 19.75 -5.84 -9.81
CA MET A 1 18.48 -5.12 -9.64
C MET A 1 18.63 -4.20 -8.45
N GLY A 2 18.35 -2.90 -8.63
CA GLY A 2 18.26 -1.94 -7.53
C GLY A 2 16.96 -2.12 -6.75
N ARG A 3 16.82 -1.42 -5.61
CA ARG A 3 15.56 -1.31 -4.88
C ARG A 3 14.58 -0.52 -5.76
N TRP A 4 13.48 -1.16 -6.18
CA TRP A 4 12.41 -0.49 -6.92
C TRP A 4 11.13 -0.49 -6.08
N GLY A 5 10.73 0.71 -5.66
CA GLY A 5 9.58 0.91 -4.79
C GLY A 5 9.92 0.90 -3.30
N LEU A 6 8.96 1.39 -2.53
CA LEU A 6 9.01 1.52 -1.08
C LEU A 6 8.03 0.51 -0.46
N ARG A 7 8.34 0.08 0.76
CA ARG A 7 7.37 -0.62 1.62
C ARG A 7 6.45 0.42 2.28
N LEU A 8 5.42 -0.04 2.98
CA LEU A 8 4.56 0.89 3.71
C LEU A 8 5.35 1.61 4.81
N PHE A 9 5.06 2.89 5.01
CA PHE A 9 5.71 3.78 5.97
C PHE A 9 7.18 4.05 5.67
N GLU A 10 7.59 3.89 4.40
CA GLU A 10 8.92 4.27 3.92
C GLU A 10 8.88 5.47 2.97
N GLY A 11 7.70 5.86 2.48
CA GLY A 11 7.53 7.01 1.60
C GLY A 11 7.06 8.25 2.36
N ASP A 12 7.50 9.42 1.91
CA ASP A 12 7.10 10.73 2.45
C ASP A 12 5.57 10.90 2.46
N LYS A 13 4.92 10.45 1.38
CA LYS A 13 3.46 10.47 1.24
C LYS A 13 2.73 9.66 2.32
N ASP A 14 3.37 8.64 2.89
CA ASP A 14 2.76 7.86 3.97
C ASP A 14 2.64 8.70 5.24
N CYS A 15 3.63 9.57 5.49
CA CYS A 15 3.62 10.54 6.58
C CYS A 15 2.56 11.62 6.36
N ASP A 16 2.47 12.18 5.15
CA ASP A 16 1.44 13.18 4.81
C ASP A 16 0.03 12.63 5.03
N ILE A 17 -0.21 11.39 4.60
CA ILE A 17 -1.51 10.73 4.79
C ILE A 17 -1.78 10.46 6.27
N ALA A 18 -0.76 10.06 7.04
CA ALA A 18 -0.92 9.85 8.48
C ALA A 18 -1.29 11.15 9.21
N CYS A 19 -0.64 12.27 8.88
CA CYS A 19 -1.04 13.60 9.36
C CYS A 19 -2.48 13.92 8.98
N ASP A 20 -2.86 13.75 7.69
CA ASP A 20 -4.22 14.01 7.22
C ASP A 20 -5.26 13.17 8.00
N LEU A 21 -4.93 11.93 8.35
CA LEU A 21 -5.80 11.02 9.12
C LEU A 21 -5.95 11.47 10.57
N GLU A 22 -4.84 11.83 11.21
CA GLU A 22 -4.77 12.33 12.59
C GLU A 22 -5.59 13.63 12.74
N SER A 23 -5.46 14.55 11.78
CA SER A 23 -6.22 15.81 11.79
C SER A 23 -7.72 15.66 11.50
N THR A 24 -8.25 14.44 11.27
CA THR A 24 -9.69 14.23 11.02
C THR A 24 -10.57 14.70 12.18
N PHE A 25 -10.08 14.53 13.41
CA PHE A 25 -10.83 14.85 14.63
C PHE A 25 -10.20 16.02 15.41
N GLU A 26 -9.19 16.68 14.86
CA GLU A 26 -8.56 17.83 15.50
C GLU A 26 -9.59 18.94 15.75
N GLY A 27 -9.71 19.36 17.01
CA GLY A 27 -10.53 20.50 17.43
C GLY A 27 -11.95 20.16 17.91
N ASP A 28 -12.42 18.92 17.75
CA ASP A 28 -13.78 18.53 18.17
C ASP A 28 -13.82 17.91 19.58
N ASP A 29 -12.78 17.17 19.99
CA ASP A 29 -12.67 16.51 21.30
C ASP A 29 -11.23 15.94 21.50
N GLU A 30 -10.51 16.35 22.56
CA GLU A 30 -9.17 15.80 22.85
C GLU A 30 -9.19 14.28 23.05
N GLU A 31 -10.32 13.70 23.45
CA GLU A 31 -10.51 12.26 23.63
C GLU A 31 -10.44 11.49 22.29
N LYS A 32 -10.58 12.19 21.16
CA LYS A 32 -10.51 11.62 19.80
C LYS A 32 -9.17 11.78 19.12
N ASN A 33 -8.19 12.41 19.77
CA ASN A 33 -6.87 12.60 19.17
C ASN A 33 -6.20 11.24 18.92
N LEU A 34 -5.55 11.10 17.77
CA LEU A 34 -4.89 9.87 17.32
C LEU A 34 -3.49 10.22 16.84
N GLU A 35 -2.46 9.59 17.39
CA GLU A 35 -1.05 9.89 17.05
C GLU A 35 -0.57 9.03 15.87
N PHE A 36 -1.26 9.12 14.72
CA PHE A 36 -0.90 8.29 13.56
C PHE A 36 0.45 8.67 12.97
N PHE A 37 0.82 9.94 12.97
CA PHE A 37 2.11 10.38 12.46
C PHE A 37 3.28 9.72 13.22
N ASP A 38 3.15 9.64 14.54
CA ASP A 38 4.17 9.02 15.39
C ASP A 38 4.34 7.54 15.06
N LEU A 39 3.25 6.82 14.83
CA LEU A 39 3.27 5.41 14.39
C LEU A 39 3.97 5.19 13.03
N VAL A 40 4.05 6.21 12.17
CA VAL A 40 4.76 6.14 10.89
C VAL A 40 6.24 6.47 11.05
N VAL A 41 6.55 7.54 11.79
CA VAL A 41 7.89 8.12 11.91
C VAL A 41 8.73 7.39 12.96
N PHE A 42 8.18 7.20 14.16
CA PHE A 42 8.87 6.62 15.31
C PHE A 42 8.66 5.12 15.31
N ARG A 43 9.40 4.40 14.48
CA ARG A 43 9.22 2.96 14.24
C ARG A 43 9.40 2.03 15.47
N ASP A 44 9.80 2.59 16.60
CA ASP A 44 9.93 1.95 17.92
C ASP A 44 8.78 2.41 18.85
N ASP A 45 7.55 2.37 18.36
CA ASP A 45 6.37 2.74 19.15
C ASP A 45 6.30 1.87 20.41
N GLY A 46 6.38 2.50 21.58
CA GLY A 46 6.24 1.82 22.85
C GLY A 46 4.89 1.07 22.92
N GLU A 47 4.89 -0.09 23.57
CA GLU A 47 3.67 -0.91 23.73
C GLU A 47 2.50 -0.11 24.36
N GLU A 48 2.81 0.92 25.13
CA GLU A 48 1.86 1.86 25.75
C GLU A 48 1.09 2.69 24.72
N ILE A 49 1.78 3.43 23.84
CA ILE A 49 1.14 4.25 22.78
C ILE A 49 0.30 3.37 21.86
N VAL A 50 0.82 2.20 21.47
CA VAL A 50 0.10 1.23 20.65
C VAL A 50 -1.17 0.73 21.34
N GLY A 51 -1.12 0.53 22.66
CA GLY A 51 -2.26 0.13 23.49
C GLY A 51 -3.33 1.22 23.58
N GLU A 52 -2.94 2.44 23.93
CA GLU A 52 -3.86 3.58 24.02
C GLU A 52 -4.55 3.87 22.68
N MET A 53 -3.77 3.86 21.59
CA MET A 53 -4.31 4.03 20.24
C MET A 53 -5.29 2.93 19.87
N ARG A 54 -5.02 1.68 20.29
CA ARG A 54 -5.97 0.57 20.07
C ARG A 54 -7.28 0.85 20.79
N ASP A 55 -7.23 1.21 22.06
CA ASP A 55 -8.42 1.42 22.88
C ASP A 55 -9.28 2.58 22.33
N ARG A 56 -8.63 3.67 21.90
CA ARG A 56 -9.32 4.79 21.22
C ARG A 56 -9.96 4.35 19.92
N LEU A 57 -9.26 3.60 19.07
CA LEU A 57 -9.81 3.11 17.81
C LEU A 57 -10.98 2.13 18.05
N ASP A 58 -10.87 1.26 19.05
CA ASP A 58 -11.91 0.27 19.41
C ASP A 58 -13.15 0.90 20.07
N SER A 59 -13.05 2.15 20.56
CA SER A 59 -14.19 2.91 21.08
C SER A 59 -15.24 3.28 20.02
N GLY A 60 -14.91 3.14 18.73
CA GLY A 60 -15.79 3.46 17.60
C GLY A 60 -15.12 4.36 16.56
N LEU A 61 -14.01 5.00 16.89
CA LEU A 61 -13.29 5.90 15.98
C LEU A 61 -12.77 5.19 14.73
N CYS A 62 -12.37 3.91 14.85
CA CYS A 62 -11.98 3.10 13.69
C CYS A 62 -13.09 3.05 12.64
N ASP A 63 -14.32 2.76 13.07
CA ASP A 63 -15.47 2.62 12.19
C ASP A 63 -15.82 3.97 11.54
N GLU A 64 -15.78 5.06 12.33
CA GLU A 64 -16.02 6.43 11.85
C GLU A 64 -14.98 6.86 10.80
N LEU A 65 -13.70 6.58 11.03
CA LEU A 65 -12.63 6.82 10.06
C LEU A 65 -12.87 6.05 8.76
N PHE A 66 -13.20 4.76 8.83
CA PHE A 66 -13.51 3.99 7.62
C PHE A 66 -14.69 4.58 6.87
N ASP A 67 -15.76 4.99 7.55
CA ASP A 67 -16.93 5.59 6.90
C ASP A 67 -16.58 6.91 6.19
N ILE A 68 -15.79 7.79 6.85
CA ILE A 68 -15.31 9.06 6.26
C ILE A 68 -14.44 8.81 5.03
N TYR A 69 -13.40 7.97 5.16
CA TYR A 69 -12.41 7.82 4.08
C TYR A 69 -12.92 6.94 2.94
N ARG A 70 -13.85 6.01 3.17
CA ARG A 70 -14.53 5.29 2.10
C ARG A 70 -15.45 6.20 1.29
N ALA A 71 -16.14 7.16 1.93
CA ALA A 71 -16.93 8.16 1.20
C ALA A 71 -16.06 9.04 0.28
N ARG A 72 -14.78 9.22 0.62
CA ARG A 72 -13.79 10.04 -0.08
C ARG A 72 -12.84 9.24 -0.97
N GLU A 73 -13.07 7.94 -1.15
CA GLU A 73 -12.15 7.03 -1.86
C GLU A 73 -11.88 7.44 -3.31
N LYS A 74 -12.88 8.07 -3.97
CA LYS A 74 -12.79 8.53 -5.36
C LYS A 74 -12.04 9.86 -5.53
N GLU A 75 -11.67 10.52 -4.43
CA GLU A 75 -10.80 11.69 -4.49
C GLU A 75 -9.39 11.28 -4.95
N TYR A 76 -8.59 12.26 -5.38
CA TYR A 76 -7.21 12.01 -5.75
C TYR A 76 -6.43 11.38 -4.58
N GLY A 77 -5.91 10.17 -4.79
CA GLY A 77 -5.21 9.40 -3.75
C GLY A 77 -6.11 8.78 -2.67
N GLY A 78 -7.44 8.87 -2.80
CA GLY A 78 -8.40 8.37 -1.80
C GLY A 78 -8.23 6.88 -1.52
N GLU A 79 -8.05 6.05 -2.56
CA GLU A 79 -7.75 4.63 -2.40
C GLU A 79 -6.53 4.38 -1.50
N TYR A 80 -5.45 5.13 -1.70
CA TYR A 80 -4.23 4.93 -0.92
C TYR A 80 -4.38 5.42 0.53
N ARG A 81 -5.19 6.46 0.77
CA ARG A 81 -5.54 6.89 2.13
C ARG A 81 -6.25 5.78 2.91
N VAL A 82 -7.20 5.09 2.28
CA VAL A 82 -7.91 3.96 2.90
C VAL A 82 -6.94 2.79 3.17
N VAL A 83 -5.99 2.54 2.29
CA VAL A 83 -4.92 1.53 2.52
C VAL A 83 -4.05 1.90 3.72
N ILE A 84 -3.60 3.16 3.83
CA ILE A 84 -2.78 3.63 4.94
C ILE A 84 -3.55 3.58 6.26
N LEU A 85 -4.82 4.01 6.28
CA LEU A 85 -5.72 3.84 7.43
C LEU A 85 -5.77 2.38 7.88
N GLY A 86 -6.02 1.45 6.94
CA GLY A 86 -6.01 0.02 7.25
C GLY A 86 -4.68 -0.45 7.85
N ALA A 87 -3.55 0.02 7.32
CA ALA A 87 -2.23 -0.35 7.81
C ALA A 87 -1.96 0.18 9.23
N LEU A 88 -2.38 1.41 9.52
CA LEU A 88 -2.27 2.02 10.85
C LEU A 88 -3.14 1.30 11.88
N VAL A 89 -4.38 0.97 11.53
CA VAL A 89 -5.27 0.19 12.42
C VAL A 89 -4.73 -1.22 12.66
N MET A 90 -4.17 -1.88 11.65
CA MET A 90 -3.47 -3.16 11.84
C MET A 90 -2.23 -3.02 12.72
N ARG A 91 -1.51 -1.90 12.61
CA ARG A 91 -0.33 -1.61 13.43
C ARG A 91 -0.69 -1.47 14.90
N THR A 92 -1.81 -0.84 15.24
CA THR A 92 -2.29 -0.77 16.63
C THR A 92 -2.89 -2.10 17.10
N GLY A 93 -3.34 -2.92 16.16
CA GLY A 93 -4.06 -4.16 16.43
C GLY A 93 -5.54 -3.92 16.77
N ALA A 94 -6.06 -2.72 16.49
CA ALA A 94 -7.48 -2.40 16.70
C ALA A 94 -8.37 -3.24 15.78
N ARG A 95 -9.64 -3.40 16.19
CA ARG A 95 -10.65 -4.18 15.50
C ARG A 95 -11.09 -3.46 14.22
N ILE A 96 -11.02 -4.17 13.10
CA ILE A 96 -11.55 -3.72 11.81
C ILE A 96 -12.84 -4.50 11.55
N ARG A 97 -13.92 -3.81 11.15
CA ARG A 97 -15.19 -4.48 10.79
C ARG A 97 -14.94 -5.47 9.64
N PRO A 98 -15.62 -6.63 9.61
CA PRO A 98 -15.47 -7.60 8.52
C PRO A 98 -15.74 -7.00 7.13
N SER A 99 -16.68 -6.06 7.02
CA SER A 99 -16.97 -5.33 5.78
C SER A 99 -15.80 -4.49 5.30
N ASP A 100 -15.10 -3.82 6.21
CA ASP A 100 -13.95 -2.97 5.89
C ASP A 100 -12.72 -3.82 5.58
N LEU A 101 -12.52 -4.95 6.26
CA LEU A 101 -11.49 -5.94 5.89
C LEU A 101 -11.72 -6.54 4.50
N GLY A 102 -12.97 -6.83 4.13
CA GLY A 102 -13.32 -7.27 2.78
C GLY A 102 -13.01 -6.19 1.76
N HIS A 103 -13.46 -4.97 2.03
CA HIS A 103 -13.23 -3.80 1.19
C HIS A 103 -11.74 -3.52 0.97
N LEU A 104 -10.91 -3.58 2.01
CA LEU A 104 -9.45 -3.41 1.89
C LEU A 104 -8.81 -4.43 0.96
N ARG A 105 -9.27 -5.69 0.96
CA ARG A 105 -8.76 -6.73 0.04
C ARG A 105 -9.15 -6.43 -1.42
N ASP A 106 -10.38 -6.00 -1.64
CA ASP A 106 -10.88 -5.66 -2.97
C ASP A 106 -10.17 -4.41 -3.51
N LEU A 107 -10.03 -3.38 -2.67
CA LEU A 107 -9.37 -2.12 -2.97
C LEU A 107 -7.92 -2.35 -3.41
N VAL A 108 -7.14 -3.07 -2.62
CA VAL A 108 -5.72 -3.34 -2.92
C VAL A 108 -5.55 -4.18 -4.19
N SER A 109 -6.53 -5.03 -4.48
CA SER A 109 -6.53 -5.83 -5.70
C SER A 109 -6.72 -4.94 -6.94
N GLY A 110 -7.58 -3.94 -6.85
CA GLY A 110 -7.89 -2.98 -7.91
C GLY A 110 -6.94 -1.78 -8.04
N THR A 111 -6.29 -1.35 -6.95
CA THR A 111 -5.40 -0.20 -6.97
C THR A 111 -4.16 -0.47 -7.83
N THR A 112 -3.86 0.49 -8.70
CA THR A 112 -2.71 0.42 -9.60
C THR A 112 -1.41 0.57 -8.80
N CYS A 113 -0.54 -0.44 -8.87
CA CYS A 113 0.79 -0.40 -8.27
C CYS A 113 1.88 -0.46 -9.34
N HIS A 114 2.68 0.59 -9.44
CA HIS A 114 3.78 0.65 -10.39
C HIS A 114 5.05 -0.02 -9.82
N ARG A 115 5.62 -0.98 -10.56
CA ARG A 115 6.86 -1.72 -10.18
C ARG A 115 8.16 -0.99 -10.54
N GLY A 116 8.09 0.15 -11.22
CA GLY A 116 9.25 0.93 -11.67
C GLY A 116 8.98 2.44 -11.55
N TYR A 117 9.73 3.25 -12.30
CA TYR A 117 9.46 4.68 -12.36
C TYR A 117 8.01 4.95 -12.78
N ALA A 118 7.37 5.89 -12.09
CA ALA A 118 6.07 6.44 -12.48
C ALA A 118 6.20 7.96 -12.42
N LEU A 119 5.55 8.66 -13.35
CA LEU A 119 5.50 10.12 -13.29
C LEU A 119 4.75 10.54 -12.02
N PRO A 120 5.16 11.62 -11.33
CA PRO A 120 4.51 12.05 -10.09
C PRO A 120 2.98 12.23 -10.20
N MET A 121 2.48 12.66 -11.36
CA MET A 121 1.05 12.84 -11.62
C MET A 121 0.25 11.53 -11.66
N PHE A 122 0.92 10.39 -11.85
CA PHE A 122 0.33 9.05 -11.89
C PHE A 122 0.86 8.15 -10.77
N ASP A 123 1.63 8.71 -9.84
CA ASP A 123 2.21 7.95 -8.75
C ASP A 123 1.41 8.16 -7.47
N ASN A 124 0.57 7.19 -7.15
CA ASN A 124 -0.15 7.20 -5.88
C ASN A 124 0.76 6.90 -4.68
N GLY A 125 2.03 6.54 -4.86
CA GLY A 125 2.95 6.18 -3.78
C GLY A 125 2.86 4.72 -3.38
N PHE A 126 1.72 4.05 -3.64
CA PHE A 126 1.52 2.64 -3.35
C PHE A 126 2.28 1.74 -4.34
N ARG A 127 3.51 1.36 -3.97
CA ARG A 127 4.41 0.57 -4.83
C ARG A 127 4.29 -0.93 -4.55
N GLY A 128 4.85 -1.72 -5.48
CA GLY A 128 4.82 -3.19 -5.41
C GLY A 128 5.20 -3.80 -4.05
N PRO A 129 6.34 -3.41 -3.43
CA PRO A 129 6.73 -3.93 -2.13
C PRO A 129 5.74 -3.56 -1.00
N GLY A 130 5.26 -2.31 -0.97
CA GLY A 130 4.22 -1.87 -0.03
C GLY A 130 2.92 -2.65 -0.19
N ARG A 131 2.46 -2.87 -1.43
CA ARG A 131 1.28 -3.72 -1.71
C ARG A 131 1.46 -5.14 -1.21
N ALA A 132 2.60 -5.76 -1.51
CA ALA A 132 2.87 -7.12 -1.05
C ALA A 132 2.85 -7.18 0.49
N GLN A 133 3.51 -6.23 1.16
CA GLN A 133 3.53 -6.13 2.62
C GLN A 133 2.12 -5.95 3.21
N PHE A 134 1.30 -5.11 2.59
CA PHE A 134 -0.07 -4.89 3.05
C PHE A 134 -0.96 -6.12 2.88
N LEU A 135 -0.86 -6.84 1.76
CA LEU A 135 -1.57 -8.10 1.56
C LEU A 135 -1.16 -9.15 2.59
N ALA A 136 0.14 -9.27 2.87
CA ALA A 136 0.62 -10.16 3.93
C ALA A 136 0.08 -9.76 5.32
N ALA A 137 -0.02 -8.45 5.60
CA ALA A 137 -0.64 -7.97 6.83
C ALA A 137 -2.13 -8.34 6.92
N LEU A 138 -2.89 -8.17 5.82
CA LEU A 138 -4.31 -8.57 5.74
C LEU A 138 -4.52 -10.07 5.94
N ASP A 139 -3.63 -10.91 5.41
CA ASP A 139 -3.73 -12.38 5.53
C ASP A 139 -3.43 -12.87 6.95
N HIS A 140 -2.59 -12.14 7.68
CA HIS A 140 -2.15 -12.49 9.03
C HIS A 140 -2.78 -11.61 10.13
N TYR A 141 -3.72 -10.73 9.77
CA TYR A 141 -4.37 -9.81 10.70
C TYR A 141 -5.16 -10.58 11.77
N ARG A 142 -5.01 -10.15 13.02
CA ARG A 142 -5.76 -10.65 14.17
C ARG A 142 -6.09 -9.46 15.08
N PRO A 143 -7.37 -9.23 15.42
CA PRO A 143 -7.74 -8.22 16.40
C PRO A 143 -6.99 -8.42 17.72
N GLY A 144 -6.53 -7.33 18.32
CA GLY A 144 -5.73 -7.30 19.54
C GLY A 144 -4.23 -7.59 19.35
N VAL A 145 -3.79 -7.95 18.14
CA VAL A 145 -2.38 -8.25 17.85
C VAL A 145 -1.79 -7.21 16.88
N PRO A 146 -0.94 -6.29 17.37
CA PRO A 146 -0.22 -5.32 16.54
C PRO A 146 0.54 -5.95 15.38
N ARG A 147 0.45 -5.33 14.20
CA ARG A 147 1.27 -5.67 13.03
C ARG A 147 2.46 -4.72 12.93
N ALA A 148 3.67 -5.25 13.05
CA ALA A 148 4.87 -4.48 12.76
C ALA A 148 5.08 -4.28 11.25
N TYR A 149 5.51 -3.08 10.85
CA TYR A 149 5.85 -2.74 9.46
C TYR A 149 7.32 -2.31 9.26
N GLY A 150 8.02 -1.99 10.36
CA GLY A 150 9.43 -1.57 10.33
C GLY A 150 10.42 -2.69 9.94
N PRO A 151 10.35 -3.90 10.55
CA PRO A 151 11.31 -4.96 10.28
C PRO A 151 11.32 -5.41 8.81
N PRO A 152 12.38 -6.09 8.33
CA PRO A 152 12.47 -6.57 6.96
C PRO A 152 11.28 -7.45 6.53
N SER A 153 10.81 -7.21 5.30
CA SER A 153 9.75 -7.99 4.66
C SER A 153 10.13 -8.32 3.22
N CYS A 154 9.68 -9.47 2.73
CA CYS A 154 9.96 -9.90 1.37
C CYS A 154 9.35 -8.94 0.35
N PHE A 155 10.14 -8.43 -0.60
CA PHE A 155 9.68 -7.50 -1.64
C PHE A 155 8.68 -8.12 -2.62
N HIS A 156 8.59 -9.46 -2.66
CA HIS A 156 7.67 -10.16 -3.55
C HIS A 156 6.35 -10.51 -2.89
N CYS A 157 6.38 -11.08 -1.68
CA CYS A 157 5.19 -11.59 -1.01
C CYS A 157 4.83 -10.83 0.28
N GLY A 158 5.63 -9.84 0.69
CA GLY A 158 5.37 -9.01 1.86
C GLY A 158 5.58 -9.68 3.22
N LYS A 159 5.82 -10.98 3.23
CA LYS A 159 5.95 -11.77 4.47
C LYS A 159 7.21 -11.42 5.24
N MET A 160 7.10 -11.50 6.54
CA MET A 160 8.13 -11.21 7.53
C MET A 160 8.50 -12.47 8.32
N LYS A 161 9.50 -12.35 9.21
CA LYS A 161 9.86 -13.45 10.13
C LYS A 161 8.68 -13.93 10.98
N VAL A 162 7.81 -13.02 11.42
CA VAL A 162 6.62 -13.38 12.19
C VAL A 162 5.63 -14.26 11.39
N ASP A 163 5.63 -14.14 10.06
CA ASP A 163 4.72 -14.89 9.19
C ASP A 163 5.29 -16.27 8.80
N THR A 164 6.62 -16.39 8.73
CA THR A 164 7.30 -17.56 8.14
C THR A 164 8.24 -18.30 9.09
N GLY A 165 8.53 -17.71 10.25
CA GLY A 165 9.57 -18.17 11.19
C GLY A 165 11.00 -17.93 10.71
N ARG A 166 11.22 -17.32 9.53
CA ARG A 166 12.54 -17.13 8.92
C ARG A 166 12.79 -15.67 8.57
N GLU A 167 14.00 -15.20 8.86
CA GLU A 167 14.40 -13.85 8.48
C GLU A 167 14.53 -13.74 6.95
N PRO A 168 13.91 -12.74 6.30
CA PRO A 168 14.14 -12.47 4.89
C PRO A 168 15.63 -12.21 4.60
N LEU A 169 16.10 -12.72 3.48
CA LEU A 169 17.48 -12.57 3.04
C LEU A 169 17.69 -11.22 2.38
N GLU A 170 18.71 -10.49 2.83
CA GLU A 170 19.13 -9.23 2.23
C GLU A 170 19.68 -9.47 0.80
N CYS A 171 19.27 -8.63 -0.15
CA CYS A 171 19.82 -8.61 -1.49
C CYS A 171 21.30 -8.22 -1.45
N PRO A 172 22.23 -9.10 -1.89
CA PRO A 172 23.66 -8.83 -1.78
C PRO A 172 24.13 -7.66 -2.66
N ARG A 173 23.32 -7.28 -3.66
CA ARG A 173 23.67 -6.23 -4.62
C ARG A 173 23.22 -4.83 -4.20
N CYS A 174 21.98 -4.68 -3.75
CA CYS A 174 21.44 -3.36 -3.41
C CYS A 174 21.41 -3.07 -1.92
N LYS A 175 21.56 -4.07 -1.05
CA LYS A 175 21.60 -3.91 0.42
C LYS A 175 20.36 -3.25 1.04
N LEU A 176 19.26 -3.21 0.30
CA LEU A 176 18.03 -2.53 0.69
C LEU A 176 16.77 -3.37 0.45
N ALA A 177 16.82 -4.36 -0.43
CA ALA A 177 15.70 -5.25 -0.72
C ALA A 177 15.88 -6.58 -0.01
N PHE A 178 14.77 -7.20 0.40
CA PHE A 178 14.77 -8.48 1.10
C PHE A 178 13.87 -9.48 0.40
N TYR A 179 14.21 -10.76 0.47
CA TYR A 179 13.46 -11.84 -0.18
C TYR A 179 13.39 -13.08 0.70
N CYS A 180 12.30 -13.85 0.65
CA CYS A 180 12.20 -15.12 1.38
C CYS A 180 13.31 -16.09 0.95
N ASP A 181 13.61 -16.13 -0.35
CA ASP A 181 14.56 -17.06 -0.94
C ASP A 181 15.46 -16.34 -1.94
N VAL A 182 16.68 -16.86 -2.13
CA VAL A 182 17.68 -16.32 -3.07
C VAL A 182 17.22 -16.46 -4.53
N ALA A 183 16.28 -17.37 -4.82
CA ALA A 183 15.79 -17.66 -6.18
C ALA A 183 15.13 -16.45 -6.88
N GLY A 184 14.67 -15.44 -6.13
CA GLY A 184 14.21 -14.16 -6.69
C GLY A 184 15.31 -13.32 -7.35
N LEU A 185 16.59 -13.68 -7.16
CA LEU A 185 17.74 -13.01 -7.78
C LEU A 185 18.12 -13.63 -9.14
N SER A 186 17.59 -14.81 -9.48
CA SER A 186 17.93 -15.56 -10.69
C SER A 186 16.69 -15.90 -11.53
N GLY A 187 16.28 -14.99 -12.40
CA GLY A 187 15.62 -15.38 -13.66
C GLY A 187 14.17 -14.92 -13.88
N LYS A 188 14.01 -14.28 -15.05
CA LYS A 188 12.78 -14.01 -15.81
C LYS A 188 11.84 -12.92 -15.27
N ILE A 189 12.12 -11.71 -15.75
CA ILE A 189 11.09 -10.71 -16.02
C ILE A 189 10.11 -11.35 -17.02
N VAL A 190 8.93 -11.76 -16.56
CA VAL A 190 7.78 -11.87 -17.46
C VAL A 190 7.34 -10.42 -17.68
N LEU A 191 7.85 -9.82 -18.76
CA LEU A 191 7.24 -8.64 -19.34
C LEU A 191 5.92 -9.12 -19.96
N GLU A 192 4.83 -9.10 -19.20
CA GLU A 192 3.52 -8.95 -19.82
C GLU A 192 3.45 -7.52 -20.37
N GLY A 193 4.07 -7.36 -21.54
CA GLY A 193 3.89 -6.18 -22.36
C GLY A 193 2.49 -6.22 -22.95
N ASN A 194 1.59 -5.38 -22.42
CA ASN A 194 0.46 -4.90 -23.20
C ASN A 194 1.01 -3.99 -24.30
N ALA A 195 1.43 -4.60 -25.40
CA ALA A 195 1.60 -3.94 -26.68
C ALA A 195 0.28 -4.06 -27.44
N ASP A 196 -0.64 -3.13 -27.19
CA ASP A 196 -1.71 -2.80 -28.13
C ASP A 196 -1.90 -1.29 -28.17
N VAL A 197 -0.89 -0.61 -28.72
CA VAL A 197 -1.03 0.72 -29.31
C VAL A 197 -0.45 0.64 -30.71
N ALA A 198 -1.25 0.15 -31.65
CA ALA A 198 -1.03 0.39 -33.07
C ALA A 198 -1.83 1.63 -33.48
N LEU A 199 -1.16 2.78 -33.43
CA LEU A 199 -1.51 3.93 -34.25
C LEU A 199 -1.62 3.48 -35.72
N ARG A 200 -2.81 3.55 -36.31
CA ARG A 200 -2.99 3.62 -37.76
C ARG A 200 -3.42 5.04 -38.14
N SER A 201 -2.43 5.92 -38.23
CA SER A 201 -2.50 7.11 -39.09
C SER A 201 -2.02 6.72 -40.49
N GLY A 202 -2.92 6.70 -41.47
CA GLY A 202 -2.60 6.45 -42.87
C GLY A 202 -3.76 6.89 -43.76
N LEU A 203 -3.61 8.09 -44.32
CA LEU A 203 -4.48 8.72 -45.32
C LEU A 203 -4.64 7.84 -46.57
N PRO A 204 -5.77 7.92 -47.30
CA PRO A 204 -5.95 7.20 -48.56
C PRO A 204 -5.25 7.93 -49.72
N GLU A 205 -4.33 7.25 -50.38
CA GLU A 205 -3.82 7.66 -51.69
C GLU A 205 -4.87 7.36 -52.77
N GLY A 206 -5.18 8.38 -53.57
CA GLY A 206 -5.96 8.26 -54.78
C GLY A 206 -5.15 7.59 -55.90
N GLY A 207 -5.81 6.74 -56.68
CA GLY A 207 -5.22 6.10 -57.85
C GLY A 207 -6.30 5.62 -58.80
N SER A 208 -6.57 6.44 -59.80
CA SER A 208 -7.47 6.23 -60.94
C SER A 208 -7.17 4.94 -61.71
N GLY A 209 -8.21 4.22 -62.12
CA GLY A 209 -8.06 3.08 -63.04
C GLY A 209 -9.38 2.48 -63.51
N ALA A 210 -10.15 3.22 -64.32
CA ALA A 210 -11.06 2.63 -65.30
C ALA A 210 -10.28 2.50 -66.63
N PRO A 211 -10.46 1.44 -67.44
CA PRO A 211 -11.62 1.44 -68.35
C PRO A 211 -12.16 0.06 -68.81
N ARG A 212 -13.34 0.13 -69.47
CA ARG A 212 -14.01 -0.83 -70.39
C ARG A 212 -14.61 -2.10 -69.73
N ALA A 213 -15.84 -2.52 -70.03
CA ALA A 213 -16.76 -2.25 -71.15
C ALA A 213 -18.20 -2.10 -70.66
#